data_AF-A0A2S8BRZ0-F1
#
_entry.id   AF-A0A2S8BRZ0-F1
#
_cell.length_a   1.000
_cell.length_b   1.000
_cell.length_c   1.000
_cell.angle_alpha   90.00
_cell.angle_beta   90.00
_cell.angle_gamma   90.00
#
_symmetry.space_group_name_H-M   'P 1'
#
loop_
_entity.id
_entity.type
_entity.pdbx_description
1 polymer ?
#
loop_
_entity_poly.entity_id
_entity_poly.type
_entity_poly.pdbx_seq_one_letter_code
_entity_poly.pdbx_strand_id
1 'polypeptide(L)'
;MAGLIARVQLPAVAAGPVQELREAIAAFTAAKPSVAWAETYPGTLSYYLASAFGEVWMQPSGTVGLIGFATNAMFLRTALQKVGIEAQFVARGEYKSAANLFTQDSYTDAHREADTALVESLHAQVRQAVADSRGLDHRRGGGAGEDHRGCRRRRGGVACTQPQQPT
;
A
#
# COMPACT_ATOMS: atom_id res chain seq x y z
N MET A 1 0.41 -31.36 -3.87
CA MET A 1 1.15 -30.11 -3.56
C MET A 1 0.18 -29.13 -2.92
N ALA A 2 0.48 -28.65 -1.71
CA ALA A 2 -0.34 -27.66 -1.01
C ALA A 2 0.01 -26.24 -1.49
N GLY A 3 -1.00 -25.44 -1.82
CA GLY A 3 -0.88 -24.02 -2.19
C GLY A 3 -1.19 -23.09 -1.01
N LEU A 4 -0.94 -21.79 -1.19
CA LEU A 4 -1.28 -20.76 -0.19
C LEU A 4 -2.55 -20.02 -0.61
N ILE A 5 -3.56 -19.99 0.25
CA ILE A 5 -4.74 -19.14 0.07
C ILE A 5 -4.81 -18.19 1.27
N ALA A 6 -4.80 -16.89 1.00
CA ALA A 6 -4.83 -15.87 2.04
C ALA A 6 -5.98 -14.89 1.82
N ARG A 7 -6.70 -14.58 2.90
CA ARG A 7 -7.64 -13.47 2.92
C ARG A 7 -6.86 -12.19 3.24
N VAL A 8 -6.77 -11.27 2.28
CA VAL A 8 -5.92 -10.07 2.41
C VAL A 8 -6.77 -8.85 2.69
N GLN A 9 -6.97 -8.57 3.98
CA GLN A 9 -7.57 -7.33 4.45
C GLN A 9 -6.71 -6.78 5.58
N LEU A 10 -5.94 -5.75 5.26
CA LEU A 10 -5.11 -5.08 6.25
C LEU A 10 -5.85 -3.84 6.77
N PRO A 11 -5.93 -3.66 8.09
CA PRO A 11 -6.28 -2.36 8.67
C PRO A 11 -5.12 -1.37 8.44
N ALA A 12 -5.17 -0.20 9.08
CA ALA A 12 -4.03 0.70 9.11
C ALA A 12 -2.84 0.00 9.80
N VAL A 13 -1.80 -0.30 9.03
CA VAL A 13 -0.58 -0.99 9.48
C VAL A 13 0.66 -0.28 8.94
N ALA A 14 1.78 -0.43 9.64
CA ALA A 14 3.07 0.10 9.19
C ALA A 14 3.53 -0.62 7.91
N ALA A 15 4.18 0.11 7.01
CA ALA A 15 4.62 -0.42 5.72
C ALA A 15 5.68 -1.53 5.86
N GLY A 16 6.63 -1.39 6.79
CA GLY A 16 7.77 -2.32 6.94
C GLY A 16 7.36 -3.79 7.06
N PRO A 17 6.53 -4.18 8.05
CA PRO A 17 6.08 -5.57 8.16
C PRO A 17 5.35 -6.10 6.92
N VAL A 18 4.63 -5.26 6.19
CA VAL A 18 3.97 -5.71 4.94
C VAL A 18 4.96 -5.84 3.79
N GLN A 19 6.04 -5.05 3.74
CA GLN A 19 7.14 -5.26 2.79
C GLN A 19 7.83 -6.61 3.02
N GLU A 20 8.19 -6.92 4.27
CA GLU A 20 8.78 -8.21 4.65
C GLU A 20 7.86 -9.39 4.29
N LEU A 21 6.57 -9.28 4.64
CA LEU A 21 5.60 -10.31 4.32
C LEU A 21 5.42 -10.48 2.80
N ARG A 22 5.44 -9.37 2.07
CA ARG A 22 5.35 -9.38 0.61
C ARG A 22 6.52 -10.10 -0.03
N GLU A 23 7.75 -9.85 0.42
CA GLU A 23 8.94 -10.53 -0.07
C GLU A 23 8.87 -12.04 0.17
N ALA A 24 8.44 -12.45 1.37
CA ALA A 24 8.24 -13.85 1.70
C ALA A 24 7.17 -14.51 0.80
N ILE A 25 6.06 -13.82 0.52
CA ILE A 25 5.00 -14.31 -0.37
C ILE A 25 5.47 -14.36 -1.83
N ALA A 26 6.24 -13.38 -2.29
CA ALA A 26 6.79 -13.37 -3.64
C ALA A 26 7.75 -14.57 -3.85
N ALA A 27 8.63 -14.83 -2.87
CA ALA A 27 9.50 -16.00 -2.89
C ALA A 27 8.71 -17.32 -2.88
N PHE A 28 7.62 -17.41 -2.11
CA PHE A 28 6.75 -18.58 -2.10
C PHE A 28 6.04 -18.78 -3.45
N THR A 29 5.50 -17.69 -4.01
CA THR A 29 4.74 -17.69 -5.27
C THR A 29 5.59 -18.12 -6.46
N ALA A 30 6.90 -17.86 -6.42
CA ALA A 30 7.84 -18.33 -7.43
C ALA A 30 7.94 -19.87 -7.50
N ALA A 31 7.68 -20.57 -6.39
CA ALA A 31 7.77 -22.03 -6.30
C ALA A 31 6.41 -22.74 -6.27
N LYS A 32 5.37 -22.11 -5.73
CA LYS A 32 4.07 -22.74 -5.45
C LYS A 32 2.92 -21.78 -5.76
N PRO A 33 1.73 -22.31 -6.16
CA PRO A 33 0.57 -21.46 -6.42
C PRO A 33 0.12 -20.76 -5.15
N SER A 34 -0.20 -19.47 -5.29
CA SER A 34 -0.71 -18.61 -4.23
C SER A 34 -1.89 -17.79 -4.72
N VAL A 35 -2.91 -17.66 -3.87
CA VAL A 35 -4.14 -16.93 -4.17
C VAL A 35 -4.46 -15.97 -3.02
N ALA A 36 -4.58 -14.68 -3.33
CA ALA A 36 -5.15 -13.69 -2.44
C ALA A 36 -6.64 -13.50 -2.77
N TRP A 37 -7.47 -13.39 -1.74
CA TRP A 37 -8.87 -12.99 -1.90
C TRP A 37 -9.28 -11.96 -0.85
N ALA A 38 -10.22 -11.09 -1.20
CA ALA A 38 -10.85 -10.16 -0.27
C ALA A 38 -12.22 -9.71 -0.79
N GLU A 39 -13.11 -9.30 0.11
CA GLU A 39 -14.36 -8.62 -0.26
C GLU A 39 -14.10 -7.24 -0.86
N THR A 40 -13.08 -6.55 -0.34
CA THR A 40 -12.64 -5.20 -0.72
C THR A 40 -11.21 -5.03 -0.25
N TYR A 41 -10.41 -4.26 -1.00
CA TYR A 41 -9.06 -3.86 -0.60
C TYR A 41 -9.11 -2.41 -0.10
N PRO A 42 -9.22 -2.17 1.23
CA PRO A 42 -9.56 -0.86 1.76
C PRO A 42 -8.44 0.19 1.66
N GLY A 43 -7.20 -0.22 1.36
CA GLY A 43 -6.06 0.70 1.34
C GLY A 43 -4.91 0.26 0.45
N THR A 44 -4.02 1.20 0.13
CA THR A 44 -2.86 1.02 -0.75
C THR A 44 -2.01 -0.18 -0.33
N LEU A 45 -1.73 -0.34 0.97
CA LEU A 45 -0.94 -1.46 1.50
C LEU A 45 -1.64 -2.82 1.39
N SER A 46 -2.98 -2.86 1.50
CA SER A 46 -3.75 -4.10 1.32
C SER A 46 -3.59 -4.63 -0.11
N TYR A 47 -3.74 -3.73 -1.09
CA TYR A 47 -3.56 -4.11 -2.49
C TYR A 47 -2.09 -4.37 -2.83
N TYR A 48 -1.15 -3.61 -2.26
CA TYR A 48 0.29 -3.83 -2.42
C TYR A 48 0.71 -5.24 -2.00
N LEU A 49 0.22 -5.73 -0.86
CA LEU A 49 0.48 -7.10 -0.41
C LEU A 49 -0.20 -8.13 -1.33
N ALA A 50 -1.47 -7.90 -1.66
CA ALA A 50 -2.22 -8.79 -2.56
C ALA A 50 -1.55 -8.93 -3.93
N SER A 51 -0.91 -7.87 -4.43
CA SER A 51 -0.22 -7.87 -5.73
C SER A 51 0.93 -8.88 -5.84
N ALA A 52 1.49 -9.34 -4.71
CA ALA A 52 2.56 -10.33 -4.72
C ALA A 52 2.07 -11.78 -4.87
N PHE A 53 0.77 -12.03 -4.76
CA PHE A 53 0.19 -13.34 -5.01
C PHE A 53 0.07 -13.62 -6.50
N GLY A 54 0.11 -14.90 -6.89
CA GLY A 54 -0.03 -15.31 -8.29
C GLY A 54 -1.42 -15.00 -8.85
N GLU A 55 -2.45 -15.15 -8.03
CA GLU A 55 -3.82 -14.76 -8.36
C GLU A 55 -4.41 -13.86 -7.28
N VAL A 56 -5.20 -12.87 -7.70
CA VAL A 56 -5.87 -11.91 -6.82
C VAL A 56 -7.34 -11.88 -7.16
N TRP A 57 -8.17 -12.27 -6.21
CA TRP A 57 -9.61 -12.34 -6.34
C TRP A 57 -10.27 -11.25 -5.49
N MET A 58 -11.38 -10.71 -5.99
CA MET A 58 -12.21 -9.75 -5.29
C MET A 58 -13.68 -9.99 -5.62
N GLN A 59 -14.58 -9.67 -4.68
CA GLN A 59 -16.00 -9.63 -4.99
C GLN A 59 -16.30 -8.53 -6.04
N PRO A 60 -17.25 -8.75 -6.97
CA PRO A 60 -17.62 -7.74 -7.96
C PRO A 60 -18.14 -6.43 -7.35
N SER A 61 -18.75 -6.49 -6.17
CA SER A 61 -19.22 -5.33 -5.40
C SER A 61 -18.11 -4.64 -4.60
N GLY A 62 -16.90 -5.21 -4.59
CA GLY A 62 -15.77 -4.72 -3.83
C GLY A 62 -15.09 -3.51 -4.44
N THR A 63 -14.36 -2.75 -3.62
CA THR A 63 -13.57 -1.60 -4.07
C THR A 63 -12.08 -1.81 -3.83
N VAL A 64 -11.26 -1.03 -4.55
CA VAL A 64 -9.82 -0.95 -4.32
C VAL A 64 -9.47 0.48 -3.94
N GLY A 65 -9.10 0.68 -2.67
CA GLY A 65 -8.72 1.98 -2.11
C GLY A 65 -7.24 2.29 -2.35
N LEU A 66 -6.90 2.84 -3.53
CA LEU A 66 -5.55 3.35 -3.81
C LEU A 66 -5.50 4.86 -3.52
N ILE A 67 -5.37 5.20 -2.24
CA ILE A 67 -5.41 6.59 -1.75
C ILE A 67 -4.02 7.25 -1.62
N GLY A 68 -2.94 6.47 -1.76
CA GLY A 68 -1.56 6.95 -1.57
C GLY A 68 -1.07 6.85 -0.13
N PHE A 69 -0.10 7.70 0.22
CA PHE A 69 0.53 7.79 1.54
C PHE A 69 0.53 9.24 2.03
N ALA A 70 0.35 9.41 3.34
CA ALA A 70 0.46 10.70 4.00
C ALA A 70 1.18 10.53 5.34
N THR A 71 1.90 11.57 5.76
CA THR A 71 2.51 11.67 7.09
C THR A 71 2.09 12.99 7.72
N ASN A 72 2.03 13.02 9.05
CA ASN A 72 1.73 14.22 9.81
C ASN A 72 2.60 14.26 11.07
N ALA A 73 3.27 15.40 11.27
CA ALA A 73 3.93 15.70 12.53
C ALA A 73 2.97 16.39 13.49
N MET A 74 3.11 16.05 14.77
CA MET A 74 2.46 16.76 15.87
C MET A 74 3.41 17.83 16.40
N PHE A 75 2.87 18.97 16.83
CA PHE A 75 3.62 20.06 17.46
C PHE A 75 2.92 20.47 18.75
N LEU A 76 3.62 20.35 19.87
CA LEU A 76 3.09 20.56 21.22
C LEU A 76 3.60 21.85 21.87
N ARG A 77 4.49 22.61 21.22
CA ARG A 77 5.05 23.85 21.77
C ARG A 77 3.99 24.79 22.34
N THR A 78 2.99 25.12 21.52
CA THR A 78 1.90 26.04 21.91
C THR A 78 1.02 25.46 23.02
N ALA A 79 0.86 24.14 23.07
CA ALA A 79 0.12 23.47 24.14
C ALA A 79 0.89 23.53 25.48
N LEU A 80 2.20 23.26 25.45
CA LEU A 80 3.08 23.33 26.62
C LEU A 80 3.21 24.76 27.16
N GLN A 81 3.31 25.75 26.27
CA GLN A 81 3.36 27.16 26.65
C GLN A 81 2.10 27.61 27.39
N LYS A 82 0.91 27.12 27.02
CA LYS A 82 -0.36 27.43 27.70
C LYS A 82 -0.43 26.92 29.14
N VAL A 83 0.31 25.85 29.45
CA VAL A 83 0.39 25.29 30.81
C VAL A 83 1.65 25.75 31.56
N GLY A 84 2.40 26.71 31.01
CA GLY A 84 3.60 27.28 31.62
C GLY A 84 4.83 26.38 31.57
N ILE A 85 4.86 25.38 30.69
CA ILE A 85 5.99 24.44 30.53
C ILE A 85 6.84 24.87 29.33
N GLU A 86 8.14 25.05 29.56
CA GLU A 86 9.13 25.34 28.52
C GLU A 86 10.03 24.13 28.26
N ALA A 87 9.99 23.60 27.04
CA ALA A 87 10.80 22.48 26.62
C ALA A 87 12.16 22.95 26.09
N GLN A 88 13.23 22.73 26.87
CA GLN A 88 14.60 23.04 26.49
C GLN A 88 15.28 21.79 25.92
N PHE A 89 15.33 21.68 24.59
CA PHE A 89 16.02 20.61 23.89
C PHE A 89 17.18 21.16 23.05
N VAL A 90 18.33 20.50 23.10
CA VAL A 90 19.46 20.77 22.23
C VAL A 90 19.52 19.72 21.14
N ALA A 91 19.23 20.11 19.90
CA ALA A 91 19.43 19.27 18.72
C ALA A 91 20.81 19.57 18.11
N ARG A 92 21.51 18.53 17.65
CA ARG A 92 22.76 18.65 16.88
C ARG A 92 22.49 18.10 15.48
N GLY A 93 22.33 19.00 14.52
CA GLY A 93 22.01 18.69 13.12
C GLY A 93 20.56 18.99 12.74
N GLU A 94 20.37 19.51 11.53
CA GLU A 94 19.10 20.05 11.01
C GLU A 94 18.02 18.97 10.83
N TYR A 95 18.42 17.73 10.54
CA TYR A 95 17.51 16.60 10.35
C TYR A 95 17.16 15.85 11.65
N LYS A 96 17.67 16.26 12.82
CA LYS A 96 17.32 15.64 14.11
C LYS A 96 16.00 16.22 14.63
N SER A 97 14.91 15.91 13.94
CA SER A 97 13.58 16.52 14.15
C SER A 97 12.81 16.03 15.38
N ALA A 98 13.32 15.04 16.13
CA ALA A 98 12.63 14.52 17.32
C ALA A 98 12.33 15.60 18.37
N ALA A 99 13.19 16.62 18.49
CA ALA A 99 12.97 17.75 19.39
C ALA A 99 11.86 18.70 18.89
N ASN A 100 11.60 18.74 17.57
CA ASN A 100 10.68 19.68 16.95
C ASN A 100 9.24 19.52 17.45
N LEU A 101 8.84 18.30 17.86
CA LEU A 101 7.56 18.02 18.51
C LEU A 101 7.32 18.96 19.71
N PHE A 102 8.37 19.30 20.47
CA PHE A 102 8.25 20.10 21.69
C PHE A 102 8.74 21.54 21.51
N THR A 103 9.71 21.76 20.62
CA THR A 103 10.37 23.07 20.46
C THR A 103 9.80 23.92 19.35
N GLN A 104 9.10 23.33 18.37
CA GLN A 104 8.53 24.03 17.22
C GLN A 104 7.01 24.00 17.25
N ASP A 105 6.38 25.00 16.65
CA ASP A 105 4.93 25.09 16.46
C ASP A 105 4.48 24.56 15.09
N SER A 106 5.42 24.39 14.17
CA SER A 106 5.19 24.05 12.78
C SER A 106 6.40 23.31 12.18
N TYR A 107 6.21 22.76 10.97
CA TYR A 107 7.28 22.10 10.23
C TYR A 107 8.40 23.08 9.87
N THR A 108 9.63 22.74 10.27
CA THR A 108 10.84 23.35 9.70
C THR A 108 11.08 22.82 8.28
N ASP A 109 11.82 23.57 7.47
CA ASP A 109 12.10 23.18 6.08
C ASP A 109 12.82 21.83 5.99
N ALA A 110 13.87 21.62 6.79
CA ALA A 110 14.60 20.35 6.84
C ALA A 110 13.73 19.17 7.32
N HIS A 111 12.80 19.41 8.26
CA HIS A 111 11.87 18.37 8.71
C HIS A 111 10.86 18.02 7.61
N ARG A 112 10.34 19.04 6.92
CA ARG A 112 9.43 18.84 5.79
C ARG A 112 10.11 18.09 4.65
N GLU A 113 11.34 18.47 4.30
CA GLU A 113 12.12 17.81 3.27
C GLU A 113 12.31 16.31 3.57
N ALA A 114 12.71 15.97 4.79
CA ALA A 114 12.92 14.59 5.20
C ALA A 114 11.62 13.76 5.15
N ASP A 115 10.52 14.30 5.67
CA ASP A 115 9.21 13.63 5.66
C ASP A 115 8.69 13.45 4.22
N THR A 116 8.83 14.47 3.36
CA THR A 116 8.46 14.38 1.95
C THR A 116 9.28 13.32 1.23
N ALA A 117 10.61 13.34 1.37
CA ALA A 117 11.49 12.36 0.74
C ALA A 117 11.17 10.92 1.17
N LEU A 118 10.82 10.72 2.45
CA LEU A 118 10.42 9.41 2.97
C LEU A 118 9.12 8.92 2.32
N VAL A 119 8.09 9.76 2.28
CA VAL A 119 6.79 9.42 1.69
C VAL A 119 6.90 9.17 0.18
N GLU A 120 7.66 9.98 -0.53
CA GLU A 120 7.91 9.82 -1.97
C GLU A 120 8.65 8.51 -2.27
N SER A 121 9.67 8.19 -1.48
CA SER A 121 10.40 6.92 -1.61
C SER A 121 9.48 5.72 -1.40
N LEU A 122 8.66 5.74 -0.35
CA LEU A 122 7.70 4.66 -0.08
C LEU A 122 6.68 4.53 -1.21
N HIS A 123 6.14 5.65 -1.69
CA HIS A 123 5.18 5.66 -2.78
C HIS A 123 5.78 5.10 -4.08
N ALA A 124 7.01 5.49 -4.42
CA ALA A 124 7.73 4.99 -5.59
C ALA A 124 7.97 3.48 -5.51
N GLN A 125 8.42 2.97 -4.35
CA GLN A 125 8.64 1.54 -4.13
C GLN A 125 7.35 0.72 -4.32
N VAL A 126 6.25 1.17 -3.72
CA VAL A 126 4.96 0.48 -3.80
C VAL A 126 4.43 0.47 -5.23
N ARG A 127 4.50 1.62 -5.90
CA ARG A 127 4.03 1.74 -7.28
C ARG A 127 4.85 0.87 -8.24
N GLN A 128 6.17 0.84 -8.08
CA GLN A 128 7.06 0.01 -8.89
C GLN A 128 6.76 -1.47 -8.68
N ALA A 129 6.70 -1.93 -7.43
CA ALA A 129 6.45 -3.33 -7.12
C ALA A 129 5.08 -3.82 -7.61
N VAL A 130 4.03 -2.99 -7.54
CA VAL A 130 2.72 -3.30 -8.12
C VAL A 130 2.80 -3.38 -9.63
N ALA A 131 3.50 -2.44 -10.28
CA ALA A 131 3.69 -2.44 -11.72
C ALA A 131 4.39 -3.72 -12.19
N ASP A 132 5.48 -4.10 -11.54
CA ASP A 132 6.26 -5.30 -11.85
C ASP A 132 5.42 -6.57 -11.69
N SER A 133 4.66 -6.68 -10.60
CA SER A 133 3.88 -7.89 -10.31
C SER A 133 2.67 -8.04 -11.22
N ARG A 134 2.21 -6.93 -11.83
CA ARG A 134 1.08 -6.92 -12.77
C ARG A 134 1.52 -6.81 -14.23
N GLY A 135 2.81 -6.74 -14.51
CA GLY A 135 3.35 -6.56 -15.86
C GLY A 135 2.91 -5.25 -16.51
N LEU A 136 2.70 -4.20 -15.72
CA LEU A 136 2.31 -2.88 -16.20
C LEU A 136 3.57 -2.09 -16.55
N ASP A 137 3.83 -1.91 -17.86
CA ASP A 137 5.00 -1.16 -18.30
C ASP A 137 4.84 0.34 -17.98
N HIS A 138 5.91 0.96 -17.50
CA HIS A 138 5.92 2.27 -16.84
C HIS A 138 5.62 3.45 -17.79
N ARG A 139 5.43 3.16 -19.08
CA ARG A 139 5.38 4.09 -20.22
C ARG A 139 3.99 4.37 -20.78
N ARG A 140 2.91 3.99 -20.08
CA ARG A 140 1.53 4.31 -20.47
C ARG A 140 0.78 5.07 -19.37
N GLY A 141 1.22 6.29 -19.11
CA GLY A 141 0.33 7.35 -18.64
C GLY A 141 -0.39 7.95 -19.85
N GLY A 142 -1.63 7.53 -20.09
CA GLY A 142 -2.46 8.02 -21.19
C GLY A 142 -3.60 7.05 -21.46
N GLY A 143 -4.83 7.46 -21.16
CA GLY A 143 -6.01 6.60 -21.11
C GLY A 143 -6.28 5.82 -22.40
N ALA A 144 -6.71 4.58 -22.21
CA ALA A 144 -7.58 3.85 -23.12
C ALA A 144 -8.32 2.81 -22.27
N GLY A 145 -9.66 2.85 -22.30
CA GLY A 145 -10.45 1.74 -21.80
C GLY A 145 -10.15 0.51 -22.66
N GLU A 146 -9.82 -0.61 -22.02
CA GLU A 146 -9.74 -1.88 -22.71
C GLU A 146 -10.14 -3.02 -21.76
N ASP A 147 -11.43 -3.36 -21.88
CA ASP A 147 -11.98 -4.72 -21.88
C ASP A 147 -11.22 -5.76 -21.05
N HIS A 148 -11.55 -5.86 -19.76
CA HIS A 148 -11.24 -7.04 -18.94
C HIS A 148 -12.14 -8.24 -19.30
N ARG A 149 -12.17 -8.64 -20.57
CA ARG A 149 -12.51 -10.01 -20.97
C ARG A 149 -11.23 -10.84 -21.02
N GLY A 150 -10.82 -11.27 -19.82
CA GLY A 150 -9.60 -12.05 -19.60
C GLY A 150 -9.85 -13.40 -18.95
N CYS A 151 -11.00 -14.04 -19.15
CA CYS A 151 -11.21 -15.44 -18.75
C CYS A 151 -10.39 -16.35 -19.68
N ARG A 152 -9.09 -16.49 -19.41
CA ARG A 152 -8.20 -17.40 -20.14
C ARG A 152 -8.61 -18.84 -19.83
N ARG A 153 -9.28 -19.48 -20.79
CA ARG A 153 -9.49 -20.94 -20.84
C ARG A 153 -8.14 -21.67 -20.71
N ARG A 154 -7.86 -22.29 -19.57
CA ARG A 154 -6.93 -23.43 -19.51
C ARG A 154 -7.72 -24.72 -19.77
N ARG A 155 -7.14 -25.59 -20.59
CA ARG A 155 -7.68 -26.91 -20.95
C ARG A 155 -7.82 -27.76 -19.67
N GLY A 156 -9.04 -28.21 -19.40
CA GLY A 156 -9.37 -29.11 -18.29
C GLY A 156 -10.39 -28.51 -17.32
N GLY A 157 -11.68 -28.63 -17.64
CA GLY A 157 -12.78 -28.40 -16.69
C GLY A 157 -13.23 -26.95 -16.54
N VAL A 158 -13.97 -26.44 -17.53
CA VAL A 158 -14.74 -25.20 -17.42
C VAL A 158 -16.12 -25.55 -16.86
N ALA A 159 -16.37 -25.32 -15.57
CA ALA A 159 -17.74 -25.19 -15.07
C ALA A 159 -18.18 -23.73 -15.23
N CYS A 160 -18.43 -23.34 -16.47
CA CYS A 160 -19.30 -22.23 -16.80
C CYS A 160 -20.66 -22.84 -17.15
N THR A 161 -21.62 -22.71 -16.24
CA THR A 161 -23.04 -22.99 -16.48
C THR A 161 -23.81 -21.86 -15.81
N GLN A 162 -24.67 -21.07 -16.45
CA GLN A 162 -24.98 -20.76 -17.85
C GLN A 162 -25.74 -19.41 -17.82
N PRO A 163 -25.98 -18.75 -18.97
CA PRO A 163 -26.62 -17.45 -19.08
C PRO A 163 -28.16 -17.50 -19.19
N GLN A 164 -28.80 -16.37 -18.81
CA GLN A 164 -30.10 -15.82 -19.27
C GLN A 164 -31.40 -16.46 -18.74
N GLN A 165 -32.51 -15.76 -18.47
CA GLN A 165 -33.15 -14.61 -19.15
C GLN A 165 -34.22 -13.93 -18.22
N PRO A 166 -34.89 -12.83 -18.66
CA PRO A 166 -35.61 -11.86 -17.83
C PRO A 166 -37.12 -12.14 -17.67
N THR A 167 -37.74 -11.40 -16.74
CA THR A 167 -39.13 -10.91 -16.82
C THR A 167 -39.18 -9.49 -16.30
#